data_AF-U2MB95-F1
#
_entry.id   AF-U2MB95-F1
#
_cell.length_a   1.000
_cell.length_b   1.000
_cell.length_c   1.000
_cell.angle_alpha   90.00
_cell.angle_beta   90.00
_cell.angle_gamma   90.00
#
_symmetry.space_group_name_H-M   'P 1'
#
loop_
_entity.id
_entity.type
_entity.pdbx_description
1 polymer ?
#
loop_
_entity_poly.entity_id
_entity_poly.type
_entity_poly.pdbx_seq_one_letter_code
_entity_poly.pdbx_strand_id
1 'polypeptide(L)'
;KTSGNPAFHFIIVYDAKSTWGDNYERAESMSRSIASYFSDKYQIVYAIHRKLCSKRYGGCASVYHAHFVMNSVSYIDGTMLSGNRSELYAFLDYIKQVTGDKSWVTQYGSEKGNGCQGVSDVRAV
;
A
#
# COMPACT_ATOMS: atom_id res chain seq x y z
N LYS A 1 -0.48 -17.59 20.43
CA LYS A 1 -1.38 -18.27 19.46
C LYS A 1 -1.11 -17.68 18.09
N THR A 2 -0.40 -18.40 17.21
CA THR A 2 -0.15 -18.03 15.80
C THR A 2 -1.17 -18.75 14.90
N SER A 3 -2.46 -18.39 15.04
CA SER A 3 -3.56 -19.07 14.34
C SER A 3 -4.25 -18.18 13.30
N GLY A 4 -3.50 -17.34 12.61
CA GLY A 4 -3.98 -16.50 11.52
C GLY A 4 -2.83 -16.24 10.56
N ASN A 5 -3.13 -16.22 9.26
CA ASN A 5 -2.16 -16.02 8.19
C ASN A 5 -1.23 -14.83 8.52
N PRO A 6 0.09 -15.02 8.71
CA PRO A 6 0.99 -13.97 9.18
C PRO A 6 1.27 -12.91 8.11
N ALA A 7 0.52 -12.88 7.01
CA ALA A 7 0.72 -11.93 5.93
C ALA A 7 -0.16 -10.69 6.16
N PHE A 8 0.47 -9.52 6.27
CA PHE A 8 -0.21 -8.24 6.15
C PHE A 8 -0.17 -7.80 4.68
N HIS A 9 -1.34 -7.76 4.05
CA HIS A 9 -1.51 -7.31 2.65
C HIS A 9 -2.16 -5.93 2.62
N PHE A 10 -1.51 -4.98 1.94
CA PHE A 10 -2.08 -3.66 1.67
C PHE A 10 -1.82 -3.24 0.23
N ILE A 11 -2.66 -2.33 -0.26
CA ILE A 11 -2.61 -1.85 -1.64
C ILE A 11 -2.37 -0.34 -1.63
N ILE A 12 -1.37 0.12 -2.37
CA ILE A 12 -1.14 1.55 -2.65
C ILE A 12 -1.69 1.86 -4.03
N VAL A 13 -2.66 2.76 -4.11
CA VAL A 13 -3.25 3.22 -5.37
C VAL A 13 -2.76 4.63 -5.66
N TYR A 14 -1.96 4.77 -6.71
CA TYR A 14 -1.38 6.06 -7.09
C TYR A 14 -2.39 6.88 -7.90
N ASP A 15 -2.48 8.18 -7.59
CA ASP A 15 -3.27 9.11 -8.39
C ASP A 15 -2.75 9.14 -9.84
N ALA A 16 -3.68 9.13 -10.79
CA ALA A 16 -3.33 9.08 -12.20
C ALA A 16 -2.53 10.30 -12.66
N LYS A 17 -2.72 11.50 -12.10
CA LYS A 17 -1.90 12.69 -12.41
C LYS A 17 -0.48 12.51 -11.91
N SER A 18 -0.30 11.91 -10.74
CA SER A 18 1.01 11.69 -10.12
C SER A 18 1.87 10.65 -10.87
N THR A 19 1.23 9.75 -11.62
CA THR A 19 1.87 8.64 -12.36
C THR A 19 1.42 8.57 -13.81
N TRP A 20 0.97 9.69 -14.39
CA TRP A 20 0.38 9.71 -15.73
C TRP A 20 1.38 9.28 -16.80
N GLY A 21 0.88 8.66 -17.86
CA GLY A 21 1.70 8.12 -18.94
C GLY A 21 2.35 6.78 -18.58
N ASP A 22 3.38 6.40 -19.34
CA ASP A 22 4.15 5.20 -19.06
C ASP A 22 5.25 5.49 -18.04
N ASN A 23 4.84 5.90 -16.83
CA ASN A 23 5.75 6.36 -15.78
C ASN A 23 5.92 5.30 -14.69
N TYR A 24 6.31 4.10 -15.12
CA TYR A 24 6.53 2.97 -14.24
C TYR A 24 7.64 3.25 -13.22
N GLU A 25 8.70 3.93 -13.61
CA GLU A 25 9.86 4.25 -12.78
C GLU A 25 9.47 5.11 -11.57
N ARG A 26 8.52 6.05 -11.74
CA ARG A 26 8.01 6.85 -10.62
C ARG A 26 7.16 6.02 -9.67
N ALA A 27 6.27 5.18 -10.19
CA ALA A 27 5.47 4.27 -9.36
C ALA A 27 6.38 3.30 -8.58
N GLU A 28 7.44 2.81 -9.22
CA GLU A 28 8.43 1.93 -8.62
C GLU A 28 9.27 2.64 -7.56
N SER A 29 9.76 3.84 -7.84
CA SER A 29 10.52 4.63 -6.87
C SER A 29 9.71 4.90 -5.61
N MET A 30 8.44 5.30 -5.75
CA MET A 30 7.55 5.51 -4.61
C MET A 30 7.27 4.19 -3.87
N SER A 31 7.01 3.10 -4.60
CA SER A 31 6.77 1.78 -4.00
C SER A 31 7.94 1.31 -3.14
N ARG A 32 9.16 1.49 -3.64
CA ARG A 32 10.39 1.14 -2.91
C ARG A 32 10.54 1.97 -1.63
N SER A 33 10.33 3.28 -1.71
CA SER A 33 10.37 4.14 -0.52
C SER A 33 9.31 3.72 0.50
N ILE A 34 8.09 3.44 0.05
CA ILE A 34 7.00 2.97 0.93
C ILE A 34 7.36 1.63 1.61
N ALA A 35 7.92 0.66 0.86
CA ALA A 35 8.38 -0.61 1.42
C ALA A 35 9.49 -0.42 2.47
N SER A 36 10.35 0.58 2.30
CA SER A 36 11.48 0.82 3.19
C SER A 36 11.06 1.14 4.63
N TYR A 37 9.85 1.65 4.84
CA TYR A 37 9.27 1.90 6.17
C TYR A 37 9.29 0.66 7.08
N PHE A 38 9.12 -0.53 6.49
CA PHE A 38 9.06 -1.79 7.23
C PHE A 38 10.36 -2.59 7.16
N SER A 39 11.33 -2.17 6.34
CA SER A 39 12.49 -2.99 5.98
C SER A 39 13.45 -3.28 7.13
N ASP A 40 13.42 -2.47 8.19
CA ASP A 40 14.24 -2.62 9.39
C ASP A 40 13.77 -3.76 10.32
N LYS A 41 12.53 -4.23 10.17
CA LYS A 41 11.91 -5.21 11.08
C LYS A 41 11.15 -6.33 10.39
N TYR A 42 10.65 -6.11 9.19
CA TYR A 42 9.76 -7.04 8.49
C TYR A 42 10.26 -7.38 7.09
N GLN A 43 9.95 -8.60 6.65
CA GLN A 43 10.17 -9.04 5.28
C GLN A 43 8.98 -8.59 4.44
N ILE A 44 9.22 -7.84 3.36
CA ILE A 44 8.18 -7.31 2.49
C ILE A 44 8.51 -7.57 1.02
N VAL A 45 7.51 -8.02 0.27
CA VAL A 45 7.55 -8.13 -1.19
C VAL A 45 6.44 -7.28 -1.78
N TYR A 46 6.65 -6.75 -2.98
CA TYR A 46 5.64 -5.96 -3.66
C TYR A 46 5.65 -6.17 -5.18
N ALA A 47 4.48 -5.98 -5.78
CA ALA A 47 4.29 -6.02 -7.22
C ALA A 47 3.48 -4.80 -7.66
N ILE A 48 3.91 -4.17 -8.76
CA ILE A 48 3.27 -2.98 -9.32
C ILE A 48 2.48 -3.40 -10.55
N HIS A 49 1.18 -3.15 -10.51
CA HIS A 49 0.27 -3.46 -11.59
C HIS A 49 -0.10 -2.20 -12.34
N ARG A 50 -0.06 -2.28 -13.67
CA ARG A 50 -0.58 -1.25 -14.58
C ARG A 50 -1.98 -1.64 -15.02
N LYS A 51 -2.96 -0.77 -14.79
CA LYS A 51 -4.29 -0.91 -15.38
C LYS A 51 -4.31 -0.18 -16.71
N LEU A 52 -4.66 -0.89 -17.79
CA LEU A 52 -4.93 -0.28 -19.07
C LEU A 52 -6.15 0.64 -18.94
N CYS A 53 -5.92 1.95 -18.90
CA CYS A 53 -6.98 2.96 -18.92
C CYS A 53 -7.11 3.52 -20.34
N SER A 54 -8.23 3.21 -20.99
CA SER A 54 -8.54 3.62 -22.37
C SER A 54 -9.06 5.06 -22.50
N LYS A 55 -9.37 5.73 -21.38
CA LYS A 55 -9.86 7.11 -21.37
C LYS A 55 -8.72 8.09 -21.04
N ARG A 56 -8.39 9.00 -21.96
CA ARG A 56 -7.54 10.17 -21.67
C ARG A 56 -8.19 11.04 -20.60
N TYR A 57 -7.35 11.68 -19.77
CA TYR A 57 -7.59 12.79 -18.84
C TYR A 57 -9.05 12.96 -18.32
N GLY A 58 -9.26 12.68 -17.03
CA GLY A 58 -10.55 12.85 -16.34
C GLY A 58 -11.43 11.59 -16.25
N GLY A 59 -11.12 10.53 -17.01
CA GLY A 59 -11.84 9.26 -16.97
C GLY A 59 -11.20 8.14 -16.14
N CYS A 60 -9.97 8.34 -15.64
CA CYS A 60 -9.22 7.32 -14.91
C CYS A 60 -8.55 7.94 -13.66
N ALA A 61 -8.95 7.48 -12.47
CA ALA A 61 -8.43 7.97 -11.21
C ALA A 61 -7.05 7.38 -10.85
N SER A 62 -6.69 6.21 -11.41
CA SER A 62 -5.40 5.56 -11.16
C SER A 62 -4.99 4.65 -12.32
N VAL A 63 -3.72 4.76 -12.74
CA VAL A 63 -3.10 3.91 -13.78
C VAL A 63 -2.24 2.81 -13.15
N TYR A 64 -1.63 3.08 -12.00
CA TYR A 64 -0.75 2.15 -11.29
C TYR A 64 -1.24 1.92 -9.86
N HIS A 65 -1.14 0.67 -9.42
CA HIS A 65 -1.29 0.30 -8.01
C HIS A 65 -0.26 -0.76 -7.64
N ALA A 66 0.20 -0.71 -6.40
CA ALA A 66 1.19 -1.64 -5.86
C ALA A 66 0.55 -2.51 -4.78
N HIS A 67 0.67 -3.82 -4.91
CA HIS A 67 0.32 -4.79 -3.89
C HIS A 67 1.54 -5.08 -3.04
N PHE A 68 1.44 -4.91 -1.72
CA PHE A 68 2.50 -5.21 -0.77
C PHE A 68 2.07 -6.38 0.10
N VAL A 69 2.90 -7.41 0.18
CA VAL A 69 2.70 -8.54 1.10
C VAL A 69 3.88 -8.55 2.05
N MET A 70 3.57 -8.38 3.34
CA MET A 70 4.57 -8.31 4.39
C MET A 70 4.36 -9.44 5.38
N ASN A 71 5.44 -10.11 5.79
CA ASN A 71 5.41 -10.93 6.98
C ASN A 71 5.17 -10.02 8.19
N SER A 72 4.03 -10.18 8.86
CA SER A 72 3.63 -9.36 10.00
C SER A 72 4.39 -9.73 11.28
N VAL A 73 5.19 -10.80 11.29
CA VAL A 73 6.06 -11.15 12.41
C VAL A 73 7.45 -10.58 12.16
N SER A 74 7.92 -9.75 13.08
CA SER A 74 9.25 -9.13 13.03
C SER A 74 10.35 -10.20 13.06
N TYR A 75 11.32 -10.09 12.15
CA TYR A 75 12.48 -10.99 12.11
C TYR A 75 13.54 -10.63 13.16
N ILE A 76 13.38 -9.50 13.86
CA ILE A 76 14.28 -9.04 14.91
C ILE A 76 13.95 -9.71 16.24
N ASP A 77 12.68 -9.72 16.62
CA ASP A 77 12.22 -10.08 17.98
C ASP A 77 11.00 -11.03 18.01
N GLY A 78 10.43 -11.38 16.84
CA GLY A 78 9.25 -12.22 16.77
C GLY A 78 7.95 -11.52 17.17
N THR A 79 7.97 -10.20 17.39
CA THR A 79 6.77 -9.43 17.71
C THR A 79 5.90 -9.27 16.46
N MET A 80 4.59 -9.50 16.62
CA MET A 80 3.63 -9.31 15.53
C MET A 80 3.26 -7.82 15.40
N LEU A 81 3.21 -7.34 14.15
CA LEU A 81 2.67 -6.03 13.78
C LEU A 81 1.29 -5.88 14.40
N SER A 82 1.10 -4.79 15.16
CA SER A 82 -0.14 -4.61 15.91
C SER A 82 -1.32 -4.27 15.00
N GLY A 83 -1.08 -3.60 13.87
CA GLY A 83 -2.12 -3.14 12.96
C GLY A 83 -3.07 -2.12 13.61
N ASN A 84 -2.67 -1.54 14.74
CA ASN A 84 -3.50 -0.59 15.46
C ASN A 84 -3.59 0.74 14.72
N ARG A 85 -4.60 1.55 15.04
CA ARG A 85 -4.82 2.85 14.36
C ARG A 85 -3.60 3.76 14.40
N SER A 86 -2.89 3.83 15.52
CA SER A 86 -1.72 4.70 15.67
C SER A 86 -0.59 4.28 14.72
N GLU A 87 -0.34 2.98 14.60
CA GLU A 87 0.68 2.41 13.70
C GLU A 87 0.32 2.65 12.24
N LEU A 88 -0.96 2.46 11.87
CA LEU A 88 -1.45 2.72 10.53
C LEU A 88 -1.42 4.22 10.16
N TYR A 89 -1.70 5.12 11.11
CA TYR A 89 -1.59 6.56 10.87
C TYR A 89 -0.14 7.02 10.75
N ALA A 90 0.78 6.48 11.57
CA ALA A 90 2.21 6.76 11.42
C ALA A 90 2.73 6.30 10.05
N PHE A 91 2.27 5.14 9.57
CA PHE A 91 2.58 4.67 8.23
C PHE A 91 1.99 5.58 7.14
N LEU A 92 0.73 6.02 7.28
CA LEU A 92 0.10 6.97 6.35
C LEU A 92 0.88 8.30 6.28
N ASP A 93 1.33 8.82 7.42
CA ASP A 93 2.10 10.07 7.45
C ASP A 93 3.48 9.91 6.81
N TYR A 94 4.11 8.76 6.96
CA TYR A 94 5.31 8.42 6.21
C TYR A 94 5.06 8.41 4.69
N ILE A 95 3.96 7.80 4.23
CA ILE A 95 3.58 7.82 2.80
C ILE A 95 3.47 9.26 2.30
N LYS A 96 2.73 10.12 3.03
CA LYS A 96 2.58 11.54 2.66
C LYS A 96 3.93 12.26 2.55
N GLN A 97 4.86 11.94 3.45
CA GLN A 97 6.21 12.52 3.44
C GLN A 97 6.99 12.08 2.19
N VAL A 98 7.04 10.78 1.88
CA VAL A 98 7.86 10.27 0.76
C VAL A 98 7.29 10.62 -0.61
N THR A 99 5.97 10.82 -0.72
CA THR A 99 5.35 11.24 -1.98
C THR A 99 5.25 12.77 -2.11
N GLY A 100 5.40 13.52 -1.02
CA GLY A 100 5.16 14.96 -0.98
C GLY A 100 3.68 15.35 -1.19
N ASP A 101 2.76 14.42 -0.97
CA ASP A 101 1.33 14.60 -1.20
C ASP A 101 0.58 14.43 0.12
N LYS A 102 -0.24 15.41 0.50
CA LYS A 102 -0.99 15.37 1.76
C LYS A 102 -2.40 14.80 1.60
N SER A 103 -2.86 14.54 0.36
CA SER A 103 -4.21 14.07 0.08
C SER A 103 -4.41 12.57 0.32
N TRP A 104 -3.35 11.82 0.63
CA TRP A 104 -3.46 10.38 0.91
C TRP A 104 -4.43 10.07 2.04
N VAL A 105 -5.28 9.07 1.79
CA VAL A 105 -6.26 8.53 2.73
C VAL A 105 -6.18 7.02 2.80
N THR A 106 -6.45 6.48 3.99
CA THR A 106 -6.65 5.04 4.20
C THR A 106 -8.13 4.68 4.03
N GLN A 107 -8.40 3.63 3.28
CA GLN A 107 -9.70 3.00 3.09
C GLN A 107 -9.64 1.56 3.61
N TYR A 108 -10.50 1.23 4.56
CA TYR A 108 -10.63 -0.15 5.04
C TYR A 108 -11.66 -0.87 4.16
N GLY A 109 -11.33 -2.08 3.68
CA GLY A 109 -12.28 -2.89 2.94
C GLY A 109 -13.52 -3.16 3.77
N SER A 110 -14.71 -2.85 3.25
CA SER A 110 -15.97 -3.26 3.89
C SER A 110 -16.15 -4.78 3.74
N GLU A 111 -16.53 -5.48 4.81
CA GLU A 111 -16.80 -6.93 4.86
C GLU A 111 -18.04 -7.37 4.04
N LYS A 112 -18.13 -7.01 2.76
CA LYS A 112 -19.20 -7.51 1.88
C LYS A 112 -18.64 -8.41 0.79
N GLY A 113 -18.69 -9.72 1.08
CA GLY A 113 -18.68 -10.79 0.09
C GLY A 113 -17.43 -11.68 0.14
N ASN A 114 -17.62 -12.90 0.65
CA ASN A 114 -16.74 -14.06 0.56
C ASN A 114 -15.37 -13.97 1.25
N GLY A 115 -15.37 -14.18 2.57
CA GLY A 115 -14.46 -15.12 3.25
C GLY A 115 -12.96 -14.83 3.31
N CYS A 116 -12.43 -13.79 2.66
CA CYS A 116 -11.01 -13.43 2.76
C CYS A 116 -10.84 -12.20 3.66
N GLN A 117 -10.20 -12.42 4.81
CA GLN A 117 -9.91 -11.38 5.81
C GLN A 117 -8.92 -10.32 5.27
N GLY A 118 -9.23 -9.04 5.51
CA GLY A 118 -8.24 -7.98 5.72
C GLY A 118 -7.61 -7.32 4.50
N VAL A 119 -8.40 -6.74 3.59
CA VAL A 119 -7.86 -5.83 2.56
C VAL A 119 -7.97 -4.39 3.03
N SER A 120 -6.83 -3.73 3.21
CA SER A 120 -6.76 -2.27 3.43
C SER A 120 -6.18 -1.59 2.19
N ASP A 121 -6.96 -0.67 1.62
CA ASP A 121 -6.57 0.16 0.48
C ASP A 121 -6.04 1.49 1.01
N VAL A 122 -4.92 1.99 0.49
CA VAL A 122 -4.43 3.35 0.74
C VAL A 122 -4.34 4.06 -0.60
N ARG A 123 -4.99 5.22 -0.74
CA ARG A 123 -5.16 5.91 -2.02
C ARG A 123 -4.86 7.40 -1.89
N ALA A 124 -4.21 7.97 -2.91
CA ALA A 124 -4.16 9.42 -3.10
C ALA A 124 -5.48 9.89 -3.74
N VAL A 125 -5.92 11.09 -3.39
CA VAL A 125 -7.16 11.73 -3.92
C VAL A 125 -6.79 12.95 -4.75
#